data_AF-A0A959CPC8-F1
#
_entry.id   AF-A0A959CPC8-F1
#
_cell.length_a   1.000
_cell.length_b   1.000
_cell.length_c   1.000
_cell.angle_alpha   90.00
_cell.angle_beta   90.00
_cell.angle_gamma   90.00
#
_symmetry.space_group_name_H-M   'P 1'
#
loop_
_entity.id
_entity.type
_entity.pdbx_description
1 polymer ?
#
loop_
_entity_poly.entity_id
_entity_poly.type
_entity_poly.pdbx_seq_one_letter_code
_entity_poly.pdbx_strand_id
1 'polypeptide(L)'
;MMQRFEKWTEIYVQLKKSDQEHVLEPNDLEKLALAAYLTGRDTESYRILERAHQRYLDREKTEKAVRCAFWLGLIMMNAGQAARGSGWMARGERLLGGLHNQDCAEKGLLLIPRALGA
;
A
#
# COMPACT_ATOMS: atom_id res chain seq x y z
N MET A 1 21.76 -0.29 18.93
CA MET A 1 21.05 0.40 17.82
C MET A 1 19.89 -0.50 17.36
N MET A 2 18.78 -0.58 18.12
CA MET A 2 17.65 -1.50 17.85
C MET A 2 16.26 -0.86 18.08
N GLN A 3 16.17 0.46 18.25
CA GLN A 3 14.91 1.12 18.65
C GLN A 3 13.87 1.29 17.53
N ARG A 4 14.20 1.02 16.26
CA ARG A 4 13.27 1.25 15.15
C ARG A 4 12.26 0.11 15.00
N PHE A 5 12.67 -1.14 15.20
CA PHE A 5 11.79 -2.31 15.07
C PHE A 5 10.77 -2.43 16.21
N GLU A 6 11.17 -2.03 17.43
CA GLU A 6 10.27 -1.99 18.60
C GLU A 6 9.07 -1.07 18.32
N LYS A 7 9.30 0.13 17.77
CA LYS A 7 8.23 1.08 17.45
C LYS A 7 7.26 0.57 16.38
N TRP A 8 7.74 -0.09 15.33
CA TRP A 8 6.84 -0.66 14.31
C TRP A 8 6.02 -1.83 14.83
N THR A 9 6.61 -2.64 15.70
CA THR A 9 5.89 -3.73 16.38
C THR A 9 4.77 -3.19 17.27
N GLU A 10 5.04 -2.14 18.05
CA GLU A 10 4.03 -1.47 18.88
C GLU A 10 2.90 -0.85 18.04
N ILE A 11 3.24 -0.12 16.97
CA ILE A 11 2.25 0.46 16.05
C ILE A 11 1.38 -0.65 15.45
N TYR A 12 1.98 -1.75 15.03
CA TYR A 12 1.24 -2.90 14.51
C TYR A 12 0.25 -3.42 15.55
N VAL A 13 0.69 -3.68 16.79
CA VAL A 13 -0.21 -4.21 17.84
C VAL A 13 -1.37 -3.24 18.12
N GLN A 14 -1.08 -1.95 18.26
CA GLN A 14 -2.09 -0.94 18.56
C GLN A 14 -3.13 -0.79 17.43
N LEU A 15 -2.66 -0.61 16.19
CA LEU A 15 -3.57 -0.45 15.05
C LEU A 15 -4.29 -1.76 14.71
N LYS A 16 -3.66 -2.93 14.91
CA LYS A 16 -4.31 -4.21 14.68
C LYS A 16 -5.45 -4.43 15.65
N LYS A 17 -5.25 -4.09 16.93
CA LYS A 17 -6.31 -4.12 17.94
C LYS A 17 -7.46 -3.17 17.55
N SER A 18 -7.14 -1.94 17.17
CA SER A 18 -8.16 -0.96 16.75
C SER A 18 -8.94 -1.42 15.51
N ASP A 19 -8.30 -2.07 14.54
CA ASP A 19 -8.93 -2.66 13.35
C ASP A 19 -9.87 -3.84 13.65
N GLN A 20 -9.66 -4.53 14.77
CA GLN A 20 -10.57 -5.59 15.24
C GLN A 20 -11.80 -5.03 15.95
N GLU A 21 -11.66 -3.88 16.59
CA GLU A 21 -12.72 -3.24 17.38
C GLU A 21 -13.58 -2.30 16.54
N HIS A 22 -12.97 -1.64 15.54
CA HIS A 22 -13.61 -0.59 14.75
C HIS A 22 -13.14 -0.61 13.29
N VAL A 23 -13.90 0.04 12.41
CA VAL A 23 -13.48 0.28 11.03
C VAL A 23 -12.39 1.35 11.03
N LEU A 24 -11.17 0.99 10.65
CA LEU A 24 -10.08 1.95 10.50
C LEU A 24 -10.25 2.85 9.29
N GLU A 25 -9.78 4.08 9.45
CA GLU A 25 -9.61 5.03 8.37
C GLU A 25 -8.53 4.54 7.38
N PRO A 26 -8.63 4.87 6.08
CA PRO A 26 -7.72 4.36 5.06
C PRO A 26 -6.24 4.68 5.32
N ASN A 27 -5.94 5.86 5.87
CA ASN A 27 -4.57 6.25 6.22
C ASN A 27 -4.01 5.41 7.38
N ASP A 28 -4.85 5.00 8.33
CA ASP A 28 -4.42 4.12 9.42
C ASP A 28 -4.29 2.68 8.97
N LEU A 29 -5.09 2.24 7.97
CA LEU A 29 -4.86 0.97 7.26
C LEU A 29 -3.50 0.98 6.53
N GLU A 30 -3.14 2.08 5.84
CA GLU A 30 -1.80 2.19 5.22
C GLU A 30 -0.68 2.07 6.25
N LYS A 31 -0.78 2.77 7.40
CA LYS A 31 0.20 2.67 8.49
C LYS A 31 0.27 1.26 9.07
N LEU A 32 -0.88 0.62 9.29
CA LEU A 32 -0.95 -0.74 9.80
C LEU A 32 -0.31 -1.73 8.82
N ALA A 33 -0.58 -1.59 7.52
CA ALA A 33 0.03 -2.43 6.50
C ALA A 33 1.54 -2.24 6.42
N LEU A 34 2.03 -1.00 6.52
CA LEU A 34 3.45 -0.71 6.57
C LEU A 34 4.09 -1.33 7.82
N ALA A 35 3.46 -1.18 8.98
CA ALA A 35 3.93 -1.79 10.22
C ALA A 35 3.95 -3.33 10.12
N ALA A 36 2.94 -3.95 9.51
CA ALA A 36 2.90 -5.38 9.23
C ALA A 36 4.06 -5.80 8.33
N TYR A 37 4.31 -5.10 7.21
CA TYR A 37 5.42 -5.39 6.31
C TYR A 37 6.79 -5.25 6.99
N LEU A 38 7.04 -4.13 7.67
CA LEU A 38 8.32 -3.87 8.35
C LEU A 38 8.62 -4.81 9.52
N THR A 39 7.62 -5.59 9.95
CA THR A 39 7.75 -6.59 11.01
C THR A 39 7.58 -8.02 10.50
N GLY A 40 7.66 -8.24 9.17
CA GLY A 40 7.72 -9.55 8.53
C GLY A 40 6.36 -10.24 8.29
N ARG A 41 5.25 -9.50 8.35
CA ARG A 41 3.87 -10.01 8.15
C ARG A 41 3.36 -9.70 6.74
N ASP A 42 4.12 -10.07 5.72
CA ASP A 42 3.90 -9.63 4.33
C ASP A 42 2.51 -9.95 3.80
N THR A 43 2.03 -11.18 4.01
CA THR A 43 0.70 -11.60 3.52
C THR A 43 -0.43 -10.81 4.17
N GLU A 44 -0.26 -10.42 5.43
CA GLU A 44 -1.21 -9.56 6.11
C GLU A 44 -1.13 -8.12 5.61
N SER A 45 0.09 -7.60 5.38
CA SER A 45 0.29 -6.30 4.74
C SER A 45 -0.45 -6.20 3.40
N TYR A 46 -0.39 -7.24 2.57
CA TYR A 46 -1.14 -7.28 1.30
C TYR A 46 -2.64 -7.09 1.52
N ARG A 47 -3.25 -7.90 2.38
CA ARG A 47 -4.70 -7.82 2.64
C ARG A 47 -5.12 -6.45 3.19
N ILE A 48 -4.27 -5.84 4.00
CA ILE A 48 -4.57 -4.53 4.61
C ILE A 48 -4.43 -3.41 3.57
N LEU A 49 -3.42 -3.44 2.69
CA LEU A 49 -3.31 -2.50 1.57
C LEU A 49 -4.44 -2.67 0.55
N GLU A 50 -4.90 -3.91 0.29
CA GLU A 50 -6.07 -4.16 -0.56
C GLU A 50 -7.32 -3.50 0.00
N ARG A 51 -7.52 -3.60 1.33
CA ARG A 51 -8.61 -2.90 2.02
C ARG A 51 -8.46 -1.38 1.95
N ALA A 52 -7.26 -0.85 2.19
CA ALA A 52 -7.00 0.59 2.08
C ALA A 52 -7.29 1.11 0.66
N HIS A 53 -6.83 0.38 -0.36
CA HIS A 53 -7.09 0.67 -1.77
C HIS A 53 -8.58 0.80 -2.05
N GLN A 54 -9.38 -0.21 -1.68
CA GLN A 54 -10.82 -0.19 -1.90
C GLN A 54 -11.48 0.99 -1.16
N ARG A 55 -11.11 1.24 0.09
CA ARG A 55 -11.69 2.34 0.87
C ARG A 55 -11.36 3.72 0.29
N TYR A 56 -10.19 3.88 -0.32
CA TYR A 56 -9.86 5.12 -1.02
C TYR A 56 -10.68 5.28 -2.31
N LEU A 57 -10.92 4.20 -3.05
CA LEU A 57 -11.82 4.24 -4.20
C LEU A 57 -13.26 4.59 -3.80
N ASP A 58 -13.77 3.98 -2.73
CA ASP A 58 -15.12 4.26 -2.20
C ASP A 58 -15.30 5.74 -1.79
N ARG A 59 -14.19 6.45 -1.53
CA ARG A 59 -14.16 7.86 -1.14
C ARG A 59 -13.68 8.80 -2.25
N GLU A 60 -13.57 8.28 -3.47
CA GLU A 60 -13.11 9.01 -4.66
C GLU A 60 -11.69 9.63 -4.50
N LYS A 61 -10.88 9.06 -3.60
CA LYS A 61 -9.47 9.42 -3.39
C LYS A 61 -8.56 8.54 -4.26
N THR A 62 -8.78 8.60 -5.56
CA THR A 62 -8.12 7.74 -6.55
C THR A 62 -6.60 7.82 -6.48
N GLU A 63 -6.03 8.99 -6.20
CA GLU A 63 -4.59 9.15 -6.02
C GLU A 63 -4.06 8.28 -4.86
N LYS A 64 -4.76 8.24 -3.73
CA LYS A 64 -4.36 7.40 -2.59
C LYS A 64 -4.59 5.91 -2.87
N ALA A 65 -5.60 5.57 -3.65
CA ALA A 65 -5.79 4.20 -4.13
C ALA A 65 -4.60 3.76 -5.02
N VAL A 66 -4.09 4.62 -5.89
CA VAL A 66 -2.89 4.34 -6.70
C VAL A 66 -1.67 4.10 -5.82
N ARG A 67 -1.48 4.92 -4.78
CA ARG A 67 -0.40 4.71 -3.80
C ARG A 67 -0.44 3.32 -3.16
N CYS A 68 -1.64 2.85 -2.79
CA CYS A 68 -1.81 1.50 -2.24
C CYS A 68 -1.43 0.42 -3.26
N ALA A 69 -1.84 0.60 -4.53
CA ALA A 69 -1.51 -0.32 -5.61
C ALA A 69 0.01 -0.38 -5.87
N PHE A 70 0.70 0.76 -5.81
CA PHE A 70 2.16 0.82 -5.88
C PHE A 70 2.83 0.01 -4.75
N TRP A 71 2.44 0.23 -3.49
CA TRP A 71 3.03 -0.50 -2.37
C TRP A 71 2.73 -2.00 -2.42
N LEU A 72 1.51 -2.40 -2.80
CA LEU A 72 1.16 -3.80 -3.06
C LEU A 72 2.09 -4.42 -4.10
N GLY A 73 2.25 -3.73 -5.22
CA GLY A 73 3.11 -4.18 -6.31
C GLY A 73 4.56 -4.35 -5.85
N LEU A 74 5.11 -3.34 -5.18
CA LEU A 74 6.50 -3.31 -4.76
C LEU A 74 6.81 -4.39 -3.72
N ILE A 75 5.96 -4.53 -2.69
CA ILE A 75 6.17 -5.53 -1.64
C ILE A 75 6.07 -6.95 -2.24
N MET A 76 5.10 -7.20 -3.13
CA MET A 76 4.98 -8.50 -3.81
C MET A 76 6.19 -8.81 -4.70
N MET A 77 6.71 -7.81 -5.43
CA MET A 77 7.94 -7.98 -6.23
C MET A 77 9.14 -8.33 -5.32
N ASN A 78 9.31 -7.62 -4.20
CA ASN A 78 10.36 -7.92 -3.23
C ASN A 78 10.25 -9.33 -2.63
N ALA A 79 9.02 -9.84 -2.50
CA ALA A 79 8.75 -11.21 -2.06
C ALA A 79 8.85 -12.26 -3.18
N GLY A 80 9.37 -11.91 -4.36
CA GLY A 80 9.52 -12.81 -5.52
C GLY A 80 8.22 -13.08 -6.30
N GLN A 81 7.13 -12.42 -5.96
CA GLN A 81 5.81 -12.58 -6.60
C GLN A 81 5.61 -11.58 -7.75
N ALA A 82 6.60 -11.48 -8.65
CA ALA A 82 6.66 -10.46 -9.69
C ALA A 82 5.37 -10.35 -10.51
N ALA A 83 4.80 -11.47 -10.98
CA ALA A 83 3.56 -11.45 -11.78
C ALA A 83 2.37 -10.82 -11.03
N ARG A 84 2.22 -11.12 -9.74
CA ARG A 84 1.17 -10.51 -8.90
C ARG A 84 1.46 -9.03 -8.66
N GLY A 85 2.73 -8.69 -8.46
CA GLY A 85 3.18 -7.33 -8.30
C GLY A 85 2.90 -6.46 -9.51
N SER A 86 3.28 -6.90 -10.71
CA SER A 86 3.01 -6.19 -11.97
C SER A 86 1.52 -6.03 -12.24
N GLY A 87 0.69 -7.00 -11.84
CA GLY A 87 -0.76 -6.87 -11.90
C GLY A 87 -1.31 -5.70 -11.07
N TRP A 88 -0.74 -5.44 -9.89
CA TRP A 88 -1.09 -4.28 -9.07
C TRP A 88 -0.55 -2.97 -9.64
N MET A 89 0.66 -2.96 -10.20
CA MET A 89 1.20 -1.78 -10.89
C MET A 89 0.29 -1.36 -12.06
N ALA A 90 -0.11 -2.32 -12.91
CA ALA A 90 -1.02 -2.08 -14.02
C ALA A 90 -2.40 -1.55 -13.57
N ARG A 91 -2.90 -1.96 -12.39
CA ARG A 91 -4.12 -1.37 -11.81
C ARG A 91 -3.90 0.10 -11.44
N GLY A 92 -2.78 0.42 -10.81
CA GLY A 92 -2.41 1.80 -10.50
C GLY A 92 -2.32 2.68 -11.75
N GLU A 93 -1.70 2.18 -12.82
CA GLU A 93 -1.57 2.91 -14.08
C GLU A 93 -2.92 3.22 -14.72
N ARG A 94 -3.85 2.25 -14.73
CA ARG A 94 -5.22 2.47 -15.24
C ARG A 94 -5.97 3.53 -14.46
N LEU A 95 -5.82 3.55 -13.13
CA LEU A 95 -6.44 4.55 -12.27
C LEU A 95 -5.85 5.95 -12.52
N LEU A 96 -4.53 6.07 -12.69
CA LEU A 96 -3.90 7.34 -13.07
C LEU A 96 -4.39 7.86 -14.43
N GLY A 97 -4.61 6.96 -15.40
CA GLY A 97 -5.18 7.32 -16.70
C GLY A 97 -6.54 8.03 -16.59
N GLY A 98 -7.32 7.73 -15.54
CA GLY A 98 -8.60 8.38 -15.27
C GLY A 98 -8.50 9.76 -14.61
N LEU A 99 -7.36 10.13 -14.02
CA LEU A 99 -7.16 11.36 -13.24
C LEU A 99 -6.88 12.63 -14.07
N HIS A 100 -7.12 12.62 -15.38
CA HIS A 100 -7.03 13.76 -16.34
C HIS A 100 -6.36 15.05 -15.82
N ASN A 101 -5.12 15.32 -16.23
CA ASN A 101 -4.35 16.54 -15.98
C ASN A 101 -4.14 16.98 -14.51
N GLN A 102 -4.56 16.22 -13.50
CA GLN A 102 -4.22 16.54 -12.11
C GLN A 102 -2.80 16.09 -11.77
N ASP A 103 -1.96 17.00 -11.30
CA ASP A 103 -0.64 16.64 -10.80
C ASP A 103 -0.72 16.06 -9.39
N CYS A 104 -0.17 14.86 -9.24
CA CYS A 104 -0.09 14.15 -7.97
C CYS A 104 1.23 13.39 -7.84
N ALA A 105 1.68 13.21 -6.61
CA ALA A 105 2.95 12.52 -6.32
C ALA A 105 2.96 11.07 -6.82
N GLU A 106 1.78 10.45 -6.89
CA GLU A 106 1.59 9.06 -7.29
C GLU A 106 1.89 8.78 -8.75
N LYS A 107 1.84 9.80 -9.63
CA LYS A 107 2.40 9.70 -10.99
C LYS A 107 3.89 9.36 -10.95
N GLY A 108 4.64 9.99 -10.05
CA GLY A 108 6.06 9.73 -9.87
C GLY A 108 6.34 8.33 -9.31
N LEU A 109 5.49 7.83 -8.42
CA LEU A 109 5.66 6.48 -7.83
C LEU A 109 5.60 5.38 -8.90
N LEU A 110 4.69 5.47 -9.87
CA LEU A 110 4.60 4.48 -10.95
C LEU A 110 5.68 4.60 -12.03
N LEU A 111 6.55 5.61 -11.97
CA LEU A 111 7.76 5.64 -12.81
C LEU A 111 8.84 4.69 -12.28
N ILE A 112 8.83 4.38 -10.98
CA ILE A 112 9.85 3.53 -10.34
C ILE A 112 9.87 2.11 -10.93
N PRO A 113 8.74 1.39 -11.06
CA PRO A 113 8.74 0.05 -11.64
C PRO A 113 9.21 0.05 -13.10
N ARG A 114 8.83 1.07 -13.89
CA ARG A 114 9.30 1.25 -15.27
C ARG A 114 10.81 1.44 -15.34
N ALA A 115 11.39 2.18 -14.40
CA ALA A 115 12.83 2.36 -14.29
C ALA A 115 13.57 1.07 -13.88
N LEU A 116 12.89 0.17 -13.16
CA LEU A 116 13.44 -1.11 -12.70
C LEU A 116 13.21 -2.26 -13.71
N GLY A 117 12.58 -2.01 -14.86
CA GLY A 117 12.34 -3.00 -15.91
C GLY A 117 11.25 -4.03 -15.57
N ALA A 118 10.34 -3.69 -14.64
CA ALA A 118 9.24 -4.55 -14.20
C ALA A 118 7.92 -4.28 -14.95
#